data_AF-A0A1H6PDZ3-F1
#
_entry.id   AF-A0A1H6PDZ3-F1
#
_cell.length_a   1.000
_cell.length_b   1.000
_cell.length_c   1.000
_cell.angle_alpha   90.00
_cell.angle_beta   90.00
_cell.angle_gamma   90.00
#
_symmetry.space_group_name_H-M   'P 1'
#
loop_
_entity.id
_entity.type
_entity.pdbx_description
1 polymer ?
#
loop_
_entity_poly.entity_id
_entity_poly.type
_entity_poly.pdbx_seq_one_letter_code
_entity_poly.pdbx_strand_id
1 'polypeptide(L)' 'MIRDFITRLYVQVQLFIQRKEAASGIEYAIVAAMVAVVIIGFTTDISTKIGNVFKSIKDGLGT' A
#
# COMPACT_ATOMS: atom_id res chain seq x y z
N MET A 1 -5.72 9.96 -44.43
CA MET A 1 -4.54 9.19 -43.98
C MET A 1 -3.61 10.01 -43.08
N ILE A 2 -2.92 11.05 -43.57
CA ILE A 2 -2.02 11.88 -42.73
C ILE A 2 -2.80 12.68 -41.67
N ARG A 3 -3.95 13.25 -42.02
CA ARG A 3 -4.80 13.98 -41.06
C ARG A 3 -5.28 13.09 -39.92
N ASP A 4 -5.71 11.88 -40.23
CA ASP A 4 -6.17 10.91 -39.23
C ASP A 4 -5.04 10.48 -38.29
N PHE A 5 -3.83 10.37 -38.84
CA PHE A 5 -2.62 10.10 -38.05
C PHE A 5 -2.31 11.25 -37.07
N ILE A 6 -2.35 12.50 -37.55
CA ILE A 6 -2.13 13.69 -36.72
C ILE A 6 -3.21 13.80 -35.62
N THR A 7 -4.47 13.56 -35.95
CA THR A 7 -5.57 13.58 -34.97
C THR A 7 -5.39 12.50 -33.90
N ARG A 8 -4.98 11.28 -34.29
CA ARG A 8 -4.72 10.19 -33.33
C ARG A 8 -3.57 10.55 -32.38
N LEU A 9 -2.48 11.12 -32.89
CA LEU A 9 -1.37 11.59 -32.05
C LEU A 9 -1.82 12.71 -31.11
N TYR A 10 -2.56 13.70 -31.62
CA TYR A 10 -3.08 14.80 -30.81
C TYR A 10 -3.96 14.29 -29.65
N VAL A 11 -4.89 13.36 -29.94
CA VAL A 11 -5.75 12.76 -28.92
C VAL A 11 -4.96 11.92 -27.92
N GLN A 12 -3.96 11.15 -28.36
CA GLN A 12 -3.13 10.36 -27.45
C GLN A 12 -2.30 11.24 -26.51
N VAL A 13 -1.72 12.34 -27.01
CA VAL A 13 -0.99 13.31 -26.18
C VAL A 13 -1.93 14.01 -25.20
N GLN A 14 -3.12 14.40 -25.65
CA GLN A 14 -4.13 14.99 -24.78
C GLN A 14 -4.57 14.02 -23.69
N LEU A 15 -4.84 12.75 -24.03
CA LEU A 15 -5.16 11.71 -23.06
C LEU A 15 -4.00 11.45 -22.11
N PHE A 16 -2.75 11.46 -22.58
CA PHE A 16 -1.57 11.29 -21.73
C PHE A 16 -1.44 12.41 -20.69
N ILE A 17 -1.66 13.67 -21.09
CA ILE A 17 -1.65 14.81 -20.15
C ILE A 17 -2.84 14.75 -19.18
N GLN A 18 -4.00 14.27 -19.64
CA GLN A 18 -5.21 14.14 -18.80
C GLN A 18 -5.20 12.89 -17.90
N ARG A 19 -4.37 11.89 -18.19
CA ARG A 19 -4.22 10.68 -17.37
C ARG A 19 -3.60 11.04 -16.02
N LYS A 20 -4.46 11.21 -15.02
CA LYS A 20 -4.09 11.33 -13.61
C LYS A 20 -3.79 9.97 -12.95
N GLU A 21 -3.78 8.87 -13.68
CA GLU A 21 -3.58 7.53 -13.12
C GLU A 21 -2.21 7.38 -12.44
N ALA A 22 -1.16 8.03 -12.95
CA ALA A 22 0.14 8.07 -12.27
C ALA A 22 0.11 8.93 -10.98
N ALA A 23 -0.65 10.02 -10.98
CA ALA A 23 -0.89 10.83 -9.79
C ALA A 23 -1.75 10.09 -8.75
N SER A 24 -2.67 9.22 -9.19
CA SER A 24 -3.42 8.31 -8.32
C SER A 24 -2.51 7.21 -7.74
N GLY A 25 -1.56 6.71 -8.52
CA GLY A 25 -0.60 5.69 -8.04
C GLY A 25 0.26 6.16 -6.87
N ILE A 26 0.72 7.42 -6.86
CA ILE A 26 1.53 7.96 -5.76
C ILE A 26 0.71 8.14 -4.47
N GLU A 27 -0.59 8.44 -4.55
CA GLU A 27 -1.47 8.52 -3.38
C GLU A 27 -1.57 7.16 -2.67
N TYR A 28 -1.81 6.09 -3.43
CA TYR A 28 -1.86 4.74 -2.88
C TYR A 28 -0.50 4.29 -2.32
N ALA A 29 0.62 4.69 -2.95
CA ALA A 29 1.95 4.39 -2.44
C ALA A 29 2.22 5.08 -1.09
N ILE A 30 1.82 6.34 -0.93
CA ILE A 30 1.94 7.08 0.33
C ILE A 30 1.05 6.45 1.41
N VAL A 31 -0.20 6.10 1.08
CA VAL A 31 -1.10 5.40 2.02
C VAL A 31 -0.52 4.05 2.45
N ALA A 32 0.02 3.26 1.52
CA ALA A 32 0.67 1.99 1.84
C ALA A 32 1.88 2.19 2.78
N ALA A 33 2.68 3.24 2.58
CA ALA A 33 3.78 3.60 3.47
C ALA A 33 3.27 3.99 4.88
N MET A 34 2.20 4.78 4.97
CA MET A 34 1.58 5.13 6.25
C MET A 34 1.10 3.89 7.01
N VAL A 35 0.43 2.97 6.31
CA VAL A 35 -0.04 1.70 6.89
C VAL A 35 1.13 0.84 7.37
N ALA A 36 2.21 0.75 6.59
CA ALA A 36 3.40 -0.01 6.97
C ALA A 36 4.04 0.51 8.27
N VAL A 37 4.16 1.83 8.43
CA VAL A 37 4.69 2.45 9.66
C VAL A 37 3.85 2.08 10.88
N VAL A 38 2.52 2.14 10.75
CA VAL A 38 1.58 1.76 11.82
C VAL A 38 1.76 0.29 12.19
N ILE A 39 1.78 -0.61 11.19
CA ILE A 39 1.95 -2.05 11.44
C ILE A 39 3.24 -2.31 12.21
N ILE A 40 4.37 -1.76 11.77
CA ILE A 40 5.68 -1.96 12.43
C ILE A 40 5.64 -1.43 13.87
N GLY A 41 5.02 -0.26 14.10
CA GLY A 41 4.93 0.35 15.42
C GLY A 41 4.16 -0.49 16.46
N PHE A 42 3.13 -1.22 16.04
CA PHE A 42 2.28 -1.99 16.97
C PHE A 42 2.59 -3.50 17.00
N THR A 43 3.27 -4.05 15.99
CA THR A 43 3.48 -5.50 15.89
C THR A 43 4.32 -6.06 17.05
N THR A 44 5.34 -5.34 17.50
CA THR A 44 6.25 -5.79 18.58
C THR A 44 5.50 -5.98 19.90
N ASP A 45 4.69 -4.99 20.29
CA ASP A 45 3.95 -5.02 21.56
C ASP A 45 2.86 -6.10 21.54
N ILE A 46 2.18 -6.26 20.41
CA ILE A 46 1.17 -7.30 20.21
C ILE A 46 1.82 -8.69 20.32
N SER A 47 2.93 -8.91 19.61
CA SER A 47 3.66 -10.18 19.64
C SER A 47 4.11 -10.53 21.06
N THR A 48 4.65 -9.54 21.79
CA THR A 48 5.08 -9.71 23.18
C THR A 48 3.91 -10.09 24.09
N LYS A 49 2.77 -9.38 24.00
CA LYS A 49 1.60 -9.67 24.83
C LYS A 49 1.02 -11.04 24.54
N ILE A 50 0.90 -11.40 23.26
CA ILE A 50 0.42 -12.72 22.84
C ILE A 50 1.37 -13.81 23.36
N GLY A 51 2.68 -13.63 23.19
CA GLY A 51 3.69 -14.54 23.71
C GLY A 51 3.59 -14.72 25.22
N ASN A 52 3.38 -13.63 25.97
CA ASN A 52 3.18 -13.69 27.42
C ASN A 52 1.90 -14.45 27.80
N VAL A 53 0.80 -14.27 27.07
CA VAL A 53 -0.43 -15.03 27.30
C VAL A 53 -0.19 -16.52 27.11
N PHE A 54 0.45 -16.92 26.00
CA PHE A 54 0.77 -18.33 25.76
C PHE A 54 1.77 -18.90 26.77
N LYS A 55 2.73 -18.09 27.23
CA LYS A 55 3.64 -18.47 28.30
C LYS A 55 2.89 -18.73 29.61
N SER A 56 1.99 -17.83 30.01
CA SER A 56 1.16 -18.02 31.20
C SER A 56 0.30 -19.28 31.12
N ILE A 57 -0.23 -19.60 29.93
CA ILE A 57 -0.97 -20.85 29.70
C ILE A 57 -0.04 -22.05 29.91
N LYS A 58 1.14 -22.03 29.29
CA LYS A 58 2.14 -23.10 29.41
C LYS A 58 2.53 -23.32 30.88
N ASP A 59 2.86 -22.24 31.59
CA ASP A 59 3.26 -22.29 33.00
C ASP A 59 2.12 -22.83 33.89
N GLY A 60 0.87 -22.46 33.60
CA GLY A 60 -0.32 -22.97 34.28
C GLY A 60 -0.60 -24.46 34.04
N LEU A 61 -0.09 -25.03 32.94
CA LEU A 61 -0.18 -26.46 32.64
C LEU A 61 0.97 -27.27 33.27
N GLY A 62 1.94 -26.62 33.92
CA GLY A 62 3.05 -27.29 34.60
C GLY A 62 4.11 -27.91 33.68
N THR A 63 4.19 -27.45 32.42
CA THR A 63 5.18 -27.86 31.40
C THR A 63 6.18 -26.77 31.06
#